data_AF-A0A218QUA8-F1
#
_entry.id   AF-A0A218QUA8-F1
#
_cell.length_a   1.000
_cell.length_b   1.000
_cell.length_c   1.000
_cell.angle_alpha   90.00
_cell.angle_beta   90.00
_cell.angle_gamma   90.00
#
_symmetry.space_group_name_H-M   'P 1'
#
loop_
_entity.id
_entity.type
_entity.pdbx_description
1 polymer ?
#
loop_
_entity_poly.entity_id
_entity_poly.type
_entity_poly.pdbx_seq_one_letter_code
_entity_poly.pdbx_strand_id
1 'polypeptide(L)'
;MTKVVDPKQLAVWTLADLYTYLTQWAYTIYDTSVHDSLGETPLQVYTDAIAATGEREHRRIAYNEDFLMATRPSTPKGNAKVQPGQGIKVNYLYYWNDAFRNPVVEKTKVSVRYDPFDMGVAYAYLEGRWVKCISQYYSTFAGRTEKEVLLAAQEIRQQDKRNAVSTNISAKRLADFIAAVQEHETLLMQRLRDLEAVGVLENVTPNTEGVPQFPRVNTLEPEMEAHSQDDEPLPPLQNNVELLDLTQLPILGEYR
;
A
#
# COMPACT_ATOMS: atom_id res chain seq x y z
N MET A 1 6.27 5.73 28.68
CA MET A 1 7.23 6.52 27.89
C MET A 1 6.88 7.99 28.07
N THR A 2 7.87 8.84 28.28
CA THR A 2 7.69 10.30 28.36
C THR A 2 7.71 10.90 26.95
N LYS A 3 6.99 12.01 26.73
CA LYS A 3 6.92 12.70 25.43
C LYS A 3 8.29 13.00 24.82
N VAL A 4 9.29 13.27 25.68
CA VAL A 4 10.68 13.60 25.30
C VAL A 4 11.42 12.43 24.67
N VAL A 5 11.02 11.18 24.94
CA VAL A 5 11.70 9.95 24.48
C VAL A 5 10.74 9.11 23.64
N ASP A 6 9.74 9.73 23.01
CA ASP A 6 8.85 9.03 22.08
C ASP A 6 9.60 8.82 20.76
N PRO A 7 9.96 7.58 20.40
CA PRO A 7 10.73 7.31 19.18
C PRO A 7 9.96 7.74 17.91
N LYS A 8 8.63 7.83 17.95
CA LYS A 8 7.84 8.31 16.80
C LYS A 8 8.07 9.79 16.51
N GLN A 9 8.30 10.59 17.55
CA GLN A 9 8.55 12.03 17.42
C GLN A 9 10.01 12.36 17.11
N LEU A 10 10.91 11.40 17.37
CA LEU A 10 12.36 11.54 17.17
C LEU A 10 12.86 10.83 15.90
N ALA A 11 11.99 10.12 15.18
CA ALA A 11 12.35 9.40 13.96
C ALA A 11 12.56 10.41 12.82
N VAL A 12 13.82 10.78 12.59
CA VAL A 12 14.24 11.65 11.47
C VAL A 12 14.62 10.84 10.23
N TRP A 13 15.03 9.58 10.40
CA TRP A 13 15.55 8.76 9.29
C TRP A 13 14.42 8.05 8.55
N THR A 14 14.45 8.15 7.22
CA THR A 14 13.59 7.31 6.37
C THR A 14 14.10 5.86 6.35
N LEU A 15 13.25 4.91 5.96
CA LEU A 15 13.66 3.51 5.79
C LEU A 15 14.77 3.36 4.74
N ALA A 16 14.74 4.19 3.69
CA ALA A 16 15.74 4.21 2.63
C ALA A 16 17.10 4.69 3.16
N ASP A 17 17.11 5.77 3.95
CA ASP A 17 18.33 6.29 4.58
C ASP A 17 18.91 5.27 5.54
N LEU A 18 18.07 4.69 6.41
CA LEU A 18 18.48 3.67 7.35
C LEU A 18 19.13 2.48 6.63
N TYR A 19 18.51 1.97 5.56
CA TYR A 19 19.07 0.87 4.78
C TYR A 19 20.43 1.25 4.16
N THR A 20 20.56 2.47 3.64
CA THR A 20 21.80 2.97 3.02
C THR A 20 22.93 3.07 4.04
N TYR A 21 22.70 3.72 5.18
CA TYR A 21 23.74 3.86 6.20
C TYR A 21 24.06 2.54 6.90
N LEU A 22 23.07 1.66 7.09
CA LEU A 22 23.29 0.34 7.65
C LEU A 22 24.16 -0.52 6.73
N THR A 23 23.89 -0.50 5.42
CA THR A 23 24.69 -1.24 4.43
C THR A 23 26.10 -0.68 4.31
N GLN A 24 26.27 0.65 4.31
CA GLN A 24 27.58 1.28 4.38
C GLN A 24 28.34 0.89 5.64
N TRP A 25 27.68 0.89 6.80
CA TRP A 25 28.30 0.45 8.03
C TRP A 25 28.71 -1.03 7.95
N ALA A 26 27.80 -1.92 7.54
CA ALA A 26 28.04 -3.36 7.55
C ALA A 26 29.12 -3.80 6.55
N TYR A 27 29.06 -3.33 5.31
CA TYR A 27 29.89 -3.83 4.21
C TYR A 27 31.11 -2.95 3.89
N THR A 28 31.19 -1.75 4.45
CA THR A 28 32.35 -0.87 4.23
C THR A 28 33.08 -0.61 5.54
N ILE A 29 32.40 -0.10 6.56
CA ILE A 29 33.07 0.33 7.80
C ILE A 29 33.45 -0.87 8.66
N TYR A 30 32.48 -1.70 9.03
CA TYR A 30 32.67 -2.85 9.90
C TYR A 30 33.56 -3.90 9.23
N ASP A 31 33.29 -4.20 7.95
CA ASP A 31 34.02 -5.22 7.20
C ASP A 31 35.52 -4.90 7.03
N THR A 32 35.90 -3.61 7.02
CA THR A 32 37.30 -3.15 6.93
C THR A 32 37.90 -2.71 8.26
N SER A 33 37.10 -2.61 9.32
CA SER A 33 37.61 -2.25 10.65
C SER A 33 38.34 -3.42 11.30
N VAL A 34 39.52 -3.16 11.84
CA VAL A 34 40.29 -4.15 12.59
C VAL A 34 39.59 -4.38 13.93
N HIS A 35 39.30 -5.64 14.26
CA HIS A 35 38.68 -5.98 15.52
C HIS A 35 39.73 -6.02 16.65
N ASP A 36 39.57 -5.20 17.68
CA ASP A 36 40.57 -5.01 18.75
C ASP A 36 41.10 -6.31 19.38
N SER A 37 40.24 -7.31 19.56
CA SER A 37 40.63 -8.58 20.18
C SER A 37 41.25 -9.60 19.23
N LEU A 38 41.00 -9.50 17.92
CA LEU A 38 41.45 -10.49 16.93
C LEU A 38 42.60 -9.95 16.07
N GLY A 39 42.75 -8.63 15.97
CA GLY A 39 43.79 -7.98 15.16
C GLY A 39 43.58 -8.08 13.64
N GLU A 40 42.46 -8.67 13.21
CA GLU A 40 42.09 -8.89 11.81
C GLU A 40 40.74 -8.22 11.51
N THR A 41 40.48 -7.94 10.23
CA THR A 41 39.17 -7.42 9.78
C THR A 41 38.22 -8.57 9.45
N PRO A 42 36.89 -8.39 9.58
CA PRO A 42 35.92 -9.40 9.16
C PRO A 42 36.10 -9.86 7.71
N LEU A 43 36.43 -8.95 6.80
CA LEU A 43 36.74 -9.26 5.40
C LEU A 43 37.93 -10.21 5.28
N GLN A 44 39.04 -9.95 5.99
CA GLN A 44 40.24 -10.79 5.96
C GLN A 44 39.94 -12.20 6.48
N VAL A 45 39.27 -12.29 7.63
CA VAL A 45 38.87 -13.58 8.21
C VAL A 45 37.99 -14.36 7.24
N TYR A 46 37.06 -13.69 6.56
CA TYR A 46 36.20 -14.32 5.57
C TYR A 46 37.00 -14.84 4.36
N THR A 47 37.87 -14.01 3.78
CA THR A 47 38.68 -14.41 2.61
C THR A 47 39.63 -15.54 2.94
N ASP A 48 40.27 -15.49 4.10
CA ASP A 48 41.25 -16.50 4.54
C ASP A 48 40.55 -17.83 4.83
N ALA A 49 39.37 -17.78 5.47
CA ALA A 49 38.56 -18.96 5.71
C ALA A 49 38.06 -19.60 4.39
N ILE A 50 37.67 -18.81 3.40
CA ILE A 50 37.28 -19.30 2.07
C ILE A 50 38.50 -19.92 1.37
N ALA A 51 39.67 -19.28 1.40
CA ALA A 51 40.89 -19.80 0.79
C ALA A 51 41.37 -21.11 1.43
N ALA A 52 41.27 -21.22 2.76
CA ALA A 52 41.69 -22.40 3.50
C ALA A 52 40.70 -23.57 3.37
N THR A 53 39.39 -23.31 3.34
CA THR A 53 38.36 -24.37 3.43
C THR A 53 37.62 -24.63 2.13
N GLY A 54 37.78 -23.77 1.12
CA GLY A 54 37.06 -23.82 -0.14
C GLY A 54 35.58 -23.42 -0.02
N GLU A 55 34.96 -23.17 -1.18
CA GLU A 55 33.53 -22.89 -1.25
C GLU A 55 32.68 -24.15 -1.03
N ARG A 56 31.54 -23.99 -0.37
CA ARG A 56 30.60 -25.10 -0.09
C ARG A 56 29.32 -24.90 -0.88
N GLU A 57 29.44 -24.97 -2.21
CA GLU A 57 28.33 -24.74 -3.14
C GLU A 57 27.11 -25.64 -2.84
N HIS A 58 27.32 -26.88 -2.37
CA HIS A 58 26.24 -27.79 -1.97
C HIS A 58 25.40 -27.28 -0.79
N ARG A 59 25.88 -26.28 -0.02
CA ARG A 59 25.12 -25.60 1.04
C ARG A 59 24.44 -24.32 0.55
N ARG A 60 24.68 -23.91 -0.70
CA ARG A 60 24.08 -22.71 -1.28
C ARG A 60 22.61 -22.97 -1.55
N ILE A 61 21.75 -22.16 -0.93
CA ILE A 61 20.33 -22.14 -1.25
C ILE A 61 20.13 -21.07 -2.32
N ALA A 62 19.78 -21.50 -3.54
CA ALA A 62 19.52 -20.58 -4.64
C ALA A 62 18.22 -19.82 -4.39
N TYR A 63 18.19 -18.54 -4.77
CA TYR A 63 16.97 -17.75 -4.78
C TYR A 63 16.15 -18.09 -6.05
N ASN A 64 15.50 -19.26 -6.03
CA ASN A 64 14.70 -19.78 -7.13
C ASN A 64 13.22 -19.91 -6.73
N GLU A 65 12.37 -20.42 -7.64
CA GLU A 65 10.95 -20.63 -7.35
C GLU A 65 10.71 -21.57 -6.17
N ASP A 66 11.53 -22.62 -6.01
CA ASP A 66 11.41 -23.54 -4.87
C ASP A 66 11.63 -22.83 -3.54
N PHE A 67 12.68 -22.00 -3.45
CA PHE A 67 12.95 -21.17 -2.28
C PHE A 67 11.81 -20.18 -2.01
N LEU A 68 11.27 -19.54 -3.05
CA LEU A 68 10.13 -18.65 -2.93
C LEU A 68 8.89 -19.40 -2.41
N MET A 69 8.57 -20.59 -2.93
CA MET A 69 7.43 -21.36 -2.45
C MET A 69 7.62 -21.89 -1.03
N ALA A 70 8.85 -22.21 -0.64
CA ALA A 70 9.19 -22.64 0.71
C ALA A 70 9.07 -21.51 1.74
N THR A 71 9.43 -20.28 1.35
CA THR A 71 9.44 -19.12 2.25
C THR A 71 8.16 -18.28 2.22
N ARG A 72 7.34 -18.39 1.16
CA ARG A 72 6.07 -17.68 1.07
C ARG A 72 5.10 -18.07 2.19
N PRO A 73 4.40 -17.10 2.80
CA PRO A 73 3.40 -17.39 3.79
C PRO A 73 2.21 -18.12 3.18
N SER A 74 1.49 -18.76 4.08
CA SER A 74 0.23 -19.46 3.79
C SER A 74 -0.88 -18.86 4.65
N THR A 75 -2.12 -19.21 4.35
CA THR A 75 -3.24 -18.99 5.27
C THR A 75 -2.98 -19.64 6.63
N PRO A 76 -3.63 -19.19 7.73
CA PRO A 76 -3.45 -19.76 9.07
C PRO A 76 -3.69 -21.28 9.17
N LYS A 77 -4.46 -21.84 8.23
CA LYS A 77 -4.76 -23.28 8.17
C LYS A 77 -3.80 -24.07 7.29
N GLY A 78 -2.84 -23.43 6.62
CA GLY A 78 -1.97 -24.06 5.63
C GLY A 78 -2.64 -24.32 4.27
N ASN A 79 -3.97 -24.45 4.26
CA ASN A 79 -4.74 -24.93 3.11
C ASN A 79 -6.02 -24.10 2.91
N ALA A 80 -6.49 -24.01 1.66
CA ALA A 80 -7.78 -23.41 1.30
C ALA A 80 -8.65 -24.42 0.55
N LYS A 81 -9.97 -24.33 0.73
CA LYS A 81 -10.93 -25.14 -0.03
C LYS A 81 -11.17 -24.49 -1.39
N VAL A 82 -11.07 -25.28 -2.46
CA VAL A 82 -11.44 -24.83 -3.81
C VAL A 82 -12.96 -24.72 -3.90
N GLN A 83 -13.44 -23.50 -4.11
CA GLN A 83 -14.85 -23.18 -4.28
C GLN A 83 -15.21 -23.23 -5.77
N PRO A 84 -16.30 -23.92 -6.14
CA PRO A 84 -16.74 -24.02 -7.54
C PRO A 84 -16.97 -22.62 -8.13
N GLY A 85 -16.38 -22.32 -9.29
CA GLY A 85 -16.54 -21.05 -9.99
C GLY A 85 -15.89 -19.82 -9.34
N GLN A 86 -15.26 -19.94 -8.17
CA GLN A 86 -14.58 -18.83 -7.47
C GLN A 86 -13.11 -19.13 -7.17
N GLY A 87 -12.71 -20.41 -7.13
CA GLY A 87 -11.34 -20.83 -6.86
C GLY A 87 -11.03 -20.84 -5.37
N ILE A 88 -9.88 -20.33 -4.95
CA ILE A 88 -9.45 -20.34 -3.54
C ILE A 88 -9.59 -18.98 -2.88
N LYS A 89 -9.88 -18.95 -1.58
CA LYS A 89 -9.98 -17.72 -0.80
C LYS A 89 -8.77 -17.52 0.10
N VAL A 90 -8.09 -16.37 -0.02
CA VAL A 90 -6.93 -15.96 0.80
C VAL A 90 -7.08 -14.48 1.13
N ASN A 91 -6.95 -14.09 2.41
CA ASN A 91 -6.96 -12.70 2.87
C ASN A 91 -8.07 -11.83 2.20
N TYR A 92 -9.33 -12.26 2.34
CA TYR A 92 -10.55 -11.64 1.75
C TYR A 92 -10.73 -11.79 0.23
N LEU A 93 -9.67 -12.11 -0.51
CA LEU A 93 -9.67 -12.20 -1.96
C LEU A 93 -9.92 -13.63 -2.45
N TYR A 94 -10.58 -13.74 -3.61
CA TYR A 94 -10.72 -14.99 -4.35
C TYR A 94 -9.71 -15.01 -5.49
N TYR A 95 -9.06 -16.17 -5.69
CA TYR A 95 -8.08 -16.38 -6.74
C TYR A 95 -8.50 -17.55 -7.62
N TRP A 96 -8.38 -17.34 -8.92
CA TRP A 96 -8.78 -18.29 -9.94
C TRP A 96 -7.60 -18.80 -10.75
N ASN A 97 -7.70 -20.05 -11.18
CA ASN A 97 -6.88 -20.66 -12.23
C ASN A 97 -7.73 -21.73 -12.94
N ASP A 98 -7.52 -21.93 -14.24
CA ASP A 98 -8.28 -22.92 -15.02
C ASP A 98 -8.10 -24.37 -14.55
N ALA A 99 -7.00 -24.69 -13.86
CA ALA A 99 -6.80 -26.00 -13.22
C ALA A 99 -7.89 -26.33 -12.17
N PHE A 100 -8.58 -25.32 -11.61
CA PHE A 100 -9.70 -25.53 -10.70
C PHE A 100 -10.98 -26.01 -11.38
N ARG A 101 -11.05 -25.99 -12.73
CA ARG A 101 -12.18 -26.57 -13.48
C ARG A 101 -12.21 -28.09 -13.42
N ASN A 102 -11.11 -28.74 -13.05
CA ASN A 102 -11.07 -30.19 -12.92
C ASN A 102 -12.02 -30.63 -11.77
N PRO A 103 -13.04 -31.47 -12.04
CA PRO A 103 -13.97 -31.94 -11.02
C PRO A 103 -13.30 -32.67 -9.85
N VAL A 104 -12.11 -33.26 -10.07
CA VAL A 104 -11.32 -33.95 -9.03
C VAL A 104 -10.78 -32.95 -8.00
N VAL A 105 -10.47 -31.73 -8.44
CA VAL A 105 -9.91 -30.65 -7.61
C VAL A 105 -11.02 -29.84 -6.94
N GLU A 106 -12.19 -29.76 -7.55
CA GLU A 106 -13.33 -29.03 -7.02
C GLU A 106 -13.71 -29.50 -5.59
N LYS A 107 -13.97 -28.56 -4.68
CA LYS A 107 -14.33 -28.82 -3.26
C LYS A 107 -13.24 -29.51 -2.42
N THR A 108 -12.06 -29.77 -2.97
CA THR A 108 -10.91 -30.29 -2.21
C THR A 108 -10.19 -29.18 -1.45
N LYS A 109 -9.39 -29.57 -0.46
CA LYS A 109 -8.50 -28.65 0.27
C LYS A 109 -7.11 -28.75 -0.35
N VAL A 110 -6.57 -27.61 -0.73
CA VAL A 110 -5.31 -27.46 -1.44
C VAL A 110 -4.36 -26.60 -0.61
N SER A 111 -3.07 -26.92 -0.60
CA SER A 111 -2.06 -26.07 0.05
C SER A 111 -1.88 -24.78 -0.73
N VAL A 112 -1.82 -23.66 -0.01
CA VAL A 112 -1.82 -22.33 -0.60
C VAL A 112 -0.65 -21.50 -0.11
N ARG A 113 -0.02 -20.80 -1.02
CA ARG A 113 1.01 -19.80 -0.75
C ARG A 113 0.59 -18.49 -1.42
N TYR A 114 0.96 -17.35 -0.87
CA TYR A 114 0.71 -16.06 -1.51
C TYR A 114 1.94 -15.17 -1.38
N ASP A 115 2.00 -14.11 -2.17
CA ASP A 115 3.06 -13.11 -2.08
C ASP A 115 2.59 -11.92 -1.21
N PRO A 116 3.23 -11.67 -0.04
CA PRO A 116 2.88 -10.53 0.80
C PRO A 116 3.12 -9.17 0.16
N PHE A 117 3.92 -9.11 -0.90
CA PHE A 117 4.21 -7.89 -1.64
C PHE A 117 3.38 -7.77 -2.93
N ASP A 118 2.62 -8.80 -3.29
CA ASP A 118 1.71 -8.79 -4.43
C ASP A 118 0.45 -9.62 -4.13
N MET A 119 -0.56 -8.95 -3.60
CA MET A 119 -1.88 -9.53 -3.34
C MET A 119 -2.70 -9.81 -4.63
N GLY A 120 -2.16 -9.51 -5.80
CA GLY A 120 -2.73 -9.91 -7.09
C GLY A 120 -2.55 -11.39 -7.39
N VAL A 121 -1.56 -12.05 -6.76
CA VAL A 121 -1.15 -13.41 -7.09
C VAL A 121 -1.12 -14.31 -5.87
N ALA A 122 -1.69 -15.51 -6.02
CA ALA A 122 -1.52 -16.61 -5.07
C ALA A 122 -1.07 -17.87 -5.82
N TYR A 123 -0.63 -18.89 -5.09
CA TYR A 123 -0.19 -20.17 -5.61
C TYR A 123 -0.92 -21.29 -4.90
N ALA A 124 -1.43 -22.24 -5.67
CA ALA A 124 -2.11 -23.42 -5.18
C ALA A 124 -1.35 -24.68 -5.60
N TYR A 125 -1.20 -25.65 -4.69
CA TYR A 125 -0.51 -26.90 -4.99
C TYR A 125 -1.46 -27.95 -5.54
N LEU A 126 -1.45 -28.16 -6.85
CA LEU A 126 -2.35 -29.08 -7.56
C LEU A 126 -1.54 -30.15 -8.28
N GLU A 127 -1.94 -31.42 -8.15
CA GLU A 127 -1.39 -32.53 -8.93
C GLU A 127 0.15 -32.62 -8.93
N GLY A 128 0.79 -32.27 -7.81
CA GLY A 128 2.25 -32.32 -7.68
C GLY A 128 3.00 -31.07 -8.12
N ARG A 129 2.31 -29.97 -8.48
CA ARG A 129 2.92 -28.71 -8.91
C ARG A 129 2.27 -27.48 -8.30
N TRP A 130 3.04 -26.41 -8.17
CA TRP A 130 2.52 -25.09 -7.82
C TRP A 130 1.91 -24.43 -9.05
N VAL A 131 0.67 -23.99 -8.92
CA VAL A 131 -0.09 -23.32 -9.98
C VAL A 131 -0.35 -21.88 -9.56
N LYS A 132 0.02 -20.93 -10.42
CA LYS A 132 -0.23 -19.50 -10.22
C LYS A 132 -1.71 -19.18 -10.40
N CYS A 133 -2.33 -18.58 -9.40
CA CYS A 133 -3.71 -18.13 -9.38
C CYS A 133 -3.77 -16.60 -9.37
N ILE A 134 -4.72 -16.05 -10.12
CA ILE A 134 -4.91 -14.61 -10.29
C ILE A 134 -6.11 -14.17 -9.46
N SER A 135 -6.00 -13.04 -8.75
CA SER A 135 -7.11 -12.50 -7.96
C SER A 135 -8.26 -12.01 -8.84
N GLN A 136 -9.48 -12.03 -8.31
CA GLN A 136 -10.68 -11.56 -9.03
C GLN A 136 -10.57 -10.10 -9.51
N TYR A 137 -9.84 -9.26 -8.76
CA TYR A 137 -9.64 -7.83 -9.05
C TYR A 137 -8.15 -7.53 -9.26
N TYR A 138 -7.51 -8.30 -10.15
CA TYR A 138 -6.06 -8.25 -10.37
C TYR A 138 -5.53 -6.84 -10.64
N SER A 139 -6.22 -6.05 -11.47
CA SER A 139 -5.80 -4.69 -11.83
C SER A 139 -5.62 -3.77 -10.61
N THR A 140 -6.39 -3.98 -9.54
CA THR A 140 -6.33 -3.15 -8.33
C THR A 140 -5.34 -3.70 -7.31
N PHE A 141 -5.22 -5.03 -7.20
CA PHE A 141 -4.40 -5.68 -6.17
C PHE A 141 -2.99 -6.05 -6.62
N ALA A 142 -2.69 -6.00 -7.92
CA ALA A 142 -1.35 -6.25 -8.43
C ALA A 142 -0.32 -5.28 -7.81
N GLY A 143 0.74 -5.83 -7.22
CA GLY A 143 1.81 -5.06 -6.58
C GLY A 143 1.42 -4.40 -5.25
N ARG A 144 0.21 -4.67 -4.74
CA ARG A 144 -0.24 -4.19 -3.42
C ARG A 144 0.20 -5.15 -2.34
N THR A 145 0.64 -4.59 -1.22
CA THR A 145 1.13 -5.42 -0.11
C THR A 145 -0.01 -5.96 0.76
N GLU A 146 0.23 -7.07 1.45
CA GLU A 146 -0.72 -7.63 2.42
C GLU A 146 -1.11 -6.60 3.48
N LYS A 147 -0.13 -5.87 4.01
CA LYS A 147 -0.35 -4.84 5.04
C LYS A 147 -1.28 -3.74 4.55
N GLU A 148 -1.10 -3.28 3.31
CA GLU A 148 -1.96 -2.26 2.70
C GLU A 148 -3.42 -2.74 2.59
N VAL A 149 -3.64 -3.97 2.11
CA VAL A 149 -4.99 -4.55 2.03
C VAL A 149 -5.61 -4.74 3.41
N LEU A 150 -4.83 -5.14 4.42
CA LEU A 150 -5.31 -5.27 5.80
C LEU A 150 -5.66 -3.92 6.43
N LEU A 151 -4.88 -2.87 6.14
CA LEU A 151 -5.17 -1.50 6.60
C LEU A 151 -6.46 -0.98 5.96
N ALA A 152 -6.63 -1.17 4.65
CA ALA A 152 -7.88 -0.84 3.95
C ALA A 152 -9.08 -1.57 4.58
N ALA A 153 -8.94 -2.87 4.87
CA ALA A 153 -9.97 -3.64 5.56
C ALA A 153 -10.26 -3.12 6.97
N GLN A 154 -9.24 -2.68 7.70
CA GLN A 154 -9.39 -2.10 9.03
C GLN A 154 -10.12 -0.75 8.97
N GLU A 155 -9.81 0.11 8.01
CA GLU A 155 -10.48 1.41 7.87
C GLU A 155 -11.96 1.24 7.51
N ILE A 156 -12.29 0.33 6.59
CA ILE A 156 -13.68 -0.02 6.27
C ILE A 156 -14.44 -0.45 7.53
N ARG A 157 -13.83 -1.28 8.40
CA ARG A 157 -14.47 -1.69 9.68
C ARG A 157 -14.70 -0.52 10.62
N GLN A 158 -13.76 0.42 10.69
CA GLN A 158 -13.89 1.59 11.54
C GLN A 158 -15.01 2.49 11.04
N GLN A 159 -15.11 2.70 9.72
CA GLN A 159 -16.18 3.46 9.10
C GLN A 159 -17.55 2.82 9.35
N ASP A 160 -17.67 1.50 9.17
CA ASP A 160 -18.88 0.74 9.46
C ASP A 160 -19.32 0.89 10.92
N LYS A 161 -18.36 0.82 11.85
CA LYS A 161 -18.61 1.03 13.28
C LYS A 161 -19.11 2.45 13.58
N ARG A 162 -18.54 3.48 12.93
CA ARG A 162 -18.99 4.89 13.08
C ARG A 162 -20.41 5.09 12.52
N ASN A 163 -20.73 4.41 11.42
CA ASN A 163 -22.02 4.53 10.75
C ASN A 163 -23.10 3.58 11.31
N ALA A 164 -22.78 2.79 12.34
CA ALA A 164 -23.65 1.75 12.91
C ALA A 164 -24.16 0.72 11.88
N VAL A 165 -23.38 0.46 10.83
CA VAL A 165 -23.68 -0.52 9.78
C VAL A 165 -22.85 -1.77 10.01
N SER A 166 -23.46 -2.96 9.90
CA SER A 166 -22.74 -4.24 9.96
C SER A 166 -22.82 -4.92 8.61
N THR A 167 -21.76 -4.82 7.81
CA THR A 167 -21.66 -5.51 6.53
C THR A 167 -20.39 -6.34 6.44
N ASN A 168 -20.48 -7.45 5.69
CA ASN A 168 -19.32 -8.29 5.45
C ASN A 168 -18.37 -7.61 4.45
N ILE A 169 -17.07 -7.64 4.75
CA ILE A 169 -16.04 -7.13 3.84
C ILE A 169 -15.88 -8.11 2.67
N SER A 170 -16.26 -7.67 1.48
CA SER A 170 -16.10 -8.41 0.23
C SER A 170 -14.83 -7.94 -0.51
N ALA A 171 -14.30 -8.81 -1.39
CA ALA A 171 -13.19 -8.46 -2.26
C ALA A 171 -13.51 -7.24 -3.14
N LYS A 172 -14.75 -7.14 -3.63
CA LYS A 172 -15.24 -5.99 -4.39
C LYS A 172 -15.15 -4.70 -3.59
N ARG A 173 -15.68 -4.71 -2.37
CA ARG A 173 -15.68 -3.52 -1.51
C ARG A 173 -14.26 -3.04 -1.18
N LEU A 174 -13.32 -3.97 -0.99
CA LEU A 174 -11.91 -3.63 -0.83
C LEU A 174 -11.31 -3.02 -2.10
N ALA A 175 -11.61 -3.59 -3.27
CA ALA A 175 -11.13 -3.06 -4.54
C ALA A 175 -11.67 -1.65 -4.80
N ASP A 176 -12.97 -1.44 -4.59
CA ASP A 176 -13.63 -0.14 -4.76
C ASP A 176 -13.05 0.91 -3.80
N PHE A 177 -12.82 0.53 -2.54
CA PHE A 177 -12.22 1.43 -1.54
C PHE A 177 -10.79 1.82 -1.92
N ILE A 178 -9.96 0.84 -2.31
CA ILE A 178 -8.57 1.10 -2.70
C ILE A 178 -8.52 1.96 -3.98
N ALA A 179 -9.39 1.70 -4.95
CA ALA A 179 -9.48 2.51 -6.17
C ALA A 179 -9.88 3.97 -5.84
N ALA A 180 -10.88 4.18 -4.99
CA ALA A 180 -11.30 5.51 -4.57
C ALA A 180 -10.19 6.27 -3.81
N VAL A 181 -9.43 5.58 -2.94
CA VAL A 181 -8.28 6.18 -2.25
C VAL A 181 -7.19 6.58 -3.24
N GLN A 182 -6.87 5.72 -4.21
CA GLN A 182 -5.88 6.02 -5.25
C GLN A 182 -6.29 7.26 -6.07
N GLU A 183 -7.55 7.35 -6.49
CA GLU A 183 -8.06 8.53 -7.20
C GLU A 183 -7.90 9.79 -6.36
N HIS A 184 -8.23 9.72 -5.07
CA HIS A 184 -8.05 10.84 -4.15
C HIS A 184 -6.58 11.25 -3.97
N GLU A 185 -5.69 10.27 -3.79
CA GLU A 185 -4.24 10.50 -3.70
C GLU A 185 -3.69 11.15 -4.96
N THR A 186 -4.13 10.72 -6.16
CA THR A 186 -3.67 11.33 -7.41
C THR A 186 -4.11 12.79 -7.54
N LEU A 187 -5.33 13.13 -7.11
CA LEU A 187 -5.79 14.52 -7.07
C LEU A 187 -4.99 15.37 -6.08
N LEU A 188 -4.71 14.85 -4.88
CA LEU A 188 -3.90 15.54 -3.88
C LEU A 188 -2.46 15.78 -4.38
N MET A 189 -1.86 14.78 -5.02
CA MET A 189 -0.53 14.89 -5.61
C MET A 189 -0.48 15.91 -6.73
N GLN A 190 -1.50 15.95 -7.60
CA GLN A 190 -1.60 16.96 -8.64
C GLN A 190 -1.71 18.36 -8.03
N ARG A 191 -2.55 18.53 -7.01
CA ARG A 191 -2.70 19.81 -6.30
C ARG A 191 -1.40 20.27 -5.65
N LEU A 192 -0.62 19.35 -5.05
CA LEU A 192 0.70 19.67 -4.48
C LEU A 192 1.66 20.17 -5.56
N ARG A 193 1.72 19.50 -6.72
CA ARG A 193 2.54 19.94 -7.86
C ARG A 193 2.13 21.32 -8.38
N ASP A 194 0.83 21.59 -8.45
CA ASP A 194 0.32 22.89 -8.90
C ASP A 194 0.72 24.01 -7.91
N LEU A 195 0.64 23.75 -6.59
CA LEU A 195 1.09 24.70 -5.56
C LEU A 195 2.61 24.94 -5.60
N GLU A 196 3.40 23.89 -5.79
CA GLU A 196 4.85 24.02 -5.98
C GLU A 196 5.17 24.85 -7.23
N ALA A 197 4.45 24.64 -8.33
CA ALA A 197 4.61 25.41 -9.56
C ALA A 197 4.26 26.90 -9.38
N VAL A 198 3.21 27.22 -8.62
CA VAL A 198 2.87 28.60 -8.24
C VAL A 198 4.02 29.23 -7.44
N GLY A 199 4.55 28.54 -6.44
CA GLY A 199 5.68 29.03 -5.65
C GLY A 199 6.95 29.26 -6.48
N VAL A 200 7.20 28.44 -7.51
CA VAL A 200 8.30 28.67 -8.46
C VAL A 200 8.03 29.91 -9.31
N LEU A 201 6.81 30.09 -9.83
CA LEU A 201 6.45 31.27 -10.64
C LEU A 201 6.63 32.57 -9.85
N GLU A 202 6.20 32.60 -8.59
CA GLU A 202 6.38 33.76 -7.70
C GLU A 202 7.86 34.11 -7.48
N ASN A 203 8.73 33.11 -7.37
CA ASN A 203 10.18 33.31 -7.21
C ASN A 203 10.89 33.67 -8.53
N VAL A 204 10.33 33.26 -9.67
CA VAL A 204 10.89 33.52 -11.01
C VAL A 204 10.45 34.86 -11.58
N THR A 205 9.34 35.44 -11.14
CA THR A 205 8.97 36.81 -11.49
C THR A 205 9.68 37.80 -10.55
N PRO A 206 10.78 38.45 -10.96
CA PRO A 206 11.30 39.57 -10.18
C PRO A 206 10.28 40.69 -10.29
N ASN A 207 9.82 41.23 -9.15
CA ASN A 207 9.05 42.48 -9.00
C ASN A 207 8.77 43.19 -10.32
N THR A 208 7.74 42.75 -11.05
CA THR A 208 7.21 43.51 -12.17
C THR A 208 5.92 44.10 -11.65
N GLU A 209 6.00 45.35 -11.21
CA GLU A 209 4.82 46.17 -10.93
C GLU A 209 3.89 46.09 -12.15
N GLY A 210 2.77 45.37 -12.00
CA GLY A 210 1.77 45.21 -13.05
C GLY A 210 1.32 43.76 -13.28
N VAL A 211 0.64 43.16 -12.32
CA VAL A 211 -0.07 41.89 -12.54
C VAL A 211 -1.44 42.21 -13.17
N PRO A 212 -1.78 41.69 -14.38
CA PRO A 212 -3.17 41.63 -14.80
C PRO A 212 -3.90 40.63 -13.91
N GLN A 213 -4.96 41.10 -13.25
CA GLN A 213 -5.81 40.29 -12.38
C GLN A 213 -6.28 39.04 -13.12
N PHE A 214 -5.98 37.86 -12.58
CA PHE A 214 -6.61 36.63 -13.05
C PHE A 214 -8.13 36.78 -12.91
N PRO A 215 -8.94 36.41 -13.93
CA PRO A 215 -10.38 36.51 -13.82
C PRO A 215 -10.82 35.62 -12.67
N ARG A 216 -11.37 36.24 -11.63
CA ARG A 216 -12.15 35.52 -10.62
C ARG A 216 -13.20 34.74 -11.40
N VAL A 217 -13.22 33.42 -11.24
CA VAL A 217 -14.35 32.61 -11.68
C VAL A 217 -15.53 33.08 -10.85
N ASN A 218 -16.32 33.98 -11.42
CA ASN A 218 -17.59 34.36 -10.85
C ASN A 218 -18.45 33.11 -10.89
N THR A 219 -18.75 32.56 -9.73
CA THR A 219 -19.89 31.66 -9.55
C THR A 219 -21.09 32.41 -10.09
N LEU A 220 -21.60 31.99 -11.25
CA LEU A 220 -22.87 32.46 -11.77
C LEU A 220 -23.93 31.97 -10.79
N GLU A 221 -24.39 32.85 -9.92
CA GLU A 221 -25.66 32.66 -9.23
C GLU A 221 -26.75 32.55 -10.32
N PRO A 222 -27.58 31.50 -10.32
CA PRO A 222 -28.66 31.41 -11.29
C PRO A 222 -29.68 32.51 -10.97
N GLU A 223 -29.88 33.44 -11.91
CA GLU A 223 -31.03 34.34 -11.91
C GLU A 223 -32.30 33.50 -12.06
N MET A 224 -33.03 33.30 -10.96
CA MET A 224 -34.40 32.82 -11.00
C MET A 224 -35.33 34.03 -11.06
N GLU A 225 -35.91 34.26 -12.24
CA GLU A 225 -37.03 35.18 -12.42
C GLU A 225 -38.20 34.78 -11.51
N ALA A 226 -38.72 35.76 -10.77
CA ALA A 226 -39.87 35.59 -9.91
C ALA A 226 -41.15 35.41 -10.74
N HIS A 227 -41.72 34.21 -10.73
CA HIS A 227 -43.12 34.00 -11.02
C HIS A 227 -43.83 33.42 -9.81
N SER A 228 -44.75 34.24 -9.30
CA SER A 228 -45.74 33.98 -8.28
C SER A 228 -46.64 32.80 -8.63
N GLN A 229 -46.85 31.88 -7.69
CA GLN A 229 -48.18 31.41 -7.29
C GLN A 229 -48.07 30.45 -6.09
N ASP A 230 -49.11 30.51 -5.27
CA ASP A 230 -49.29 29.88 -3.97
C ASP A 230 -49.09 28.36 -3.98
N ASP A 231 -48.36 27.81 -2.98
CA ASP A 231 -48.65 26.50 -2.40
C ASP A 231 -47.92 26.30 -1.05
N GLU A 232 -48.60 25.59 -0.16
CA GLU A 232 -48.34 25.27 1.25
C GLU A 232 -46.88 24.94 1.65
N PRO A 233 -46.39 25.36 2.84
CA PRO A 233 -45.01 25.09 3.25
C PRO A 233 -44.84 23.65 3.77
N LEU A 234 -44.04 22.85 3.06
CA LEU A 234 -43.41 21.64 3.61
C LEU A 234 -42.24 22.04 4.54
N PRO A 235 -41.97 21.28 5.63
CA PRO A 235 -40.94 21.65 6.59
C PRO A 235 -39.54 21.60 5.96
N PRO A 236 -38.64 22.54 6.30
CA PRO A 236 -37.30 22.57 5.74
C PRO A 236 -36.48 21.36 6.21
N LEU A 237 -35.97 20.59 5.25
CA LEU A 237 -34.87 19.67 5.49
C LEU A 237 -33.65 20.51 5.90
N GLN A 238 -33.19 20.30 7.13
CA GLN A 238 -31.93 20.86 7.62
C GLN A 238 -30.77 20.24 6.83
N ASN A 239 -30.43 20.87 5.70
CA ASN A 239 -29.15 20.65 5.01
C ASN A 239 -28.04 21.33 5.83
N ASN A 240 -27.68 20.73 6.96
CA ASN A 240 -26.40 21.00 7.61
C ASN A 240 -25.31 20.17 6.90
N VAL A 241 -24.93 20.60 5.71
CA VAL A 241 -23.65 20.23 5.12
C VAL A 241 -22.85 21.53 5.04
N GLU A 242 -22.06 21.81 6.07
CA GLU A 242 -21.02 22.82 5.98
C GLU A 242 -20.06 22.41 4.85
N LEU A 243 -20.02 23.21 3.79
CA LEU A 243 -18.97 23.15 2.78
C LEU A 243 -17.64 23.40 3.50
N LEU A 244 -16.88 22.32 3.71
CA LEU A 244 -15.53 22.40 4.28
C LEU A 244 -14.67 23.27 3.38
N ASP A 245 -14.17 24.37 3.94
CA ASP A 245 -13.18 25.23 3.30
C ASP A 245 -11.86 24.47 3.15
N LEU A 246 -11.63 23.94 1.96
CA LEU A 246 -10.45 23.14 1.60
C LEU A 246 -9.14 23.94 1.57
N THR A 247 -9.18 25.24 1.88
CA THR A 247 -7.98 26.08 2.08
C THR A 247 -7.51 26.10 3.54
N GLN A 248 -8.34 25.64 4.48
CA GLN A 248 -8.03 25.59 5.92
C GLN A 248 -7.76 24.18 6.46
N LEU A 249 -7.70 23.17 5.58
CA LEU A 249 -7.35 21.83 6.04
C LEU A 249 -5.93 21.86 6.63
N PRO A 250 -5.73 21.37 7.87
CA PRO A 250 -4.41 21.29 8.45
C PRO A 250 -3.55 20.43 7.53
N ILE A 251 -2.45 21.00 7.06
CA ILE A 251 -1.39 20.24 6.41
C ILE A 251 -0.91 19.26 7.48
N LEU A 252 -1.35 18.00 7.40
CA LEU A 252 -0.78 16.93 8.19
C LEU A 252 0.68 16.84 7.73
N GLY A 253 1.59 17.26 8.61
CA GLY A 253 3.03 17.34 8.35
C GLY A 253 3.73 15.99 8.16
N GLU A 254 3.02 14.98 7.67
CA GLU A 254 3.53 13.63 7.40
C GLU A 254 3.97 13.48 5.93
N TYR A 255 4.61 14.50 5.37
CA TYR A 255 5.48 14.37 4.19
C TYR A 255 6.52 15.49 4.24
N ARG A 256 7.51 15.33 5.12
CA ARG A 256 8.83 15.96 5.04
C ARG A 256 9.87 14.96 5.50
#